data_AF-A0AAW5D1T8-F1
#
_entry.id   AF-A0AAW5D1T8-F1
#
_cell.length_a   1.000
_cell.length_b   1.000
_cell.length_c   1.000
_cell.angle_alpha   90.00
_cell.angle_beta   90.00
_cell.angle_gamma   90.00
#
_symmetry.space_group_name_H-M   'P 1'
#
loop_
_entity.id
_entity.type
_entity.pdbx_description
1 polymer ?
#
loop_
_entity_poly.entity_id
_entity_poly.type
_entity_poly.pdbx_seq_one_letter_code
_entity_poly.pdbx_strand_id
1 'polypeptide(L)'
;MKIKILIILFLLPFVANAEKYAFIGSPYSVSQSDGLCERLFSKQGDEIICTSVGFELKYDVIEWIFNPQKGDEFIFYGFYHYTGLPSYTAYPYALVVVEKRNSIFVMQQIKPILDNDSEDWMVCSTDTAMDSSECALPMPVNEYIQSVVNEI
;
A
#
# COMPACT_ATOMS: atom_id res chain seq x y z
N MET A 1 -39.13 15.54 -42.42
CA MET A 1 -37.91 16.05 -41.74
C MET A 1 -37.37 14.93 -40.86
N LYS A 2 -36.14 14.45 -41.11
CA LYS A 2 -35.50 13.42 -40.26
C LYS A 2 -34.55 14.13 -39.30
N ILE A 3 -34.95 14.22 -38.03
CA ILE A 3 -34.10 14.74 -36.95
C ILE A 3 -33.01 13.70 -36.71
N LYS A 4 -31.77 14.02 -37.09
CA LYS A 4 -30.59 13.24 -36.71
C LYS A 4 -30.27 13.64 -35.26
N ILE A 5 -30.60 12.76 -34.32
CA ILE A 5 -30.15 12.88 -32.93
C ILE A 5 -28.66 12.57 -32.93
N LEU A 6 -27.84 13.61 -32.75
CA LEU A 6 -26.41 13.51 -32.55
C LEU A 6 -26.19 13.06 -31.09
N ILE A 7 -25.87 11.78 -30.88
CA ILE A 7 -25.43 11.29 -29.57
C ILE A 7 -24.02 11.83 -29.35
N ILE A 8 -23.91 12.91 -28.56
CA ILE A 8 -22.64 13.38 -28.03
C ILE A 8 -22.20 12.33 -27.00
N LEU A 9 -21.30 11.45 -27.40
CA LEU A 9 -20.53 10.62 -26.47
C LEU A 9 -19.73 11.58 -25.58
N PHE A 10 -20.20 11.78 -24.35
CA PHE A 10 -19.40 12.37 -23.29
C PHE A 10 -18.19 11.45 -23.06
N LEU A 11 -17.05 11.83 -23.64
CA LEU A 11 -15.73 11.36 -23.20
C LEU A 11 -15.49 11.94 -21.81
N LEU A 12 -16.10 11.34 -20.78
CA LEU A 12 -15.64 11.55 -19.42
C LEU A 12 -14.16 11.14 -19.41
N PRO A 13 -13.25 12.01 -18.93
CA PRO A 13 -11.88 11.57 -18.72
C PRO A 13 -11.95 10.38 -17.77
N PHE A 14 -11.56 9.20 -18.27
CA PHE A 14 -11.19 8.09 -17.41
C PHE A 14 -9.99 8.59 -16.61
N VAL A 15 -10.26 9.21 -15.46
CA VAL A 15 -9.25 9.35 -14.42
C VAL A 15 -8.97 7.90 -14.05
N ALA A 16 -7.84 7.37 -14.52
CA ALA A 16 -7.37 6.06 -14.11
C ALA A 16 -7.14 6.16 -12.60
N ASN A 17 -8.14 5.75 -11.81
CA ASN A 17 -7.98 5.66 -10.37
C ASN A 17 -6.83 4.69 -10.12
N ALA A 18 -5.83 5.17 -9.40
CA ALA A 18 -4.73 4.38 -8.88
C ALA A 18 -5.28 3.13 -8.18
N GLU A 19 -4.94 1.94 -8.69
CA GLU A 19 -5.51 0.68 -8.21
C GLU A 19 -4.80 0.28 -6.91
N LYS A 20 -5.48 0.41 -5.78
CA LYS A 20 -4.98 0.05 -4.44
C LYS A 20 -5.22 -1.43 -4.14
N TYR A 21 -4.34 -2.02 -3.34
CA TYR A 21 -4.41 -3.40 -2.86
C TYR A 21 -4.00 -3.42 -1.39
N ALA A 22 -4.60 -4.30 -0.59
CA ALA A 22 -4.24 -4.44 0.81
C ALA A 22 -4.23 -5.90 1.27
N PHE A 23 -3.22 -6.25 2.06
CA PHE A 23 -3.07 -7.59 2.63
C PHE A 23 -2.37 -7.53 3.98
N ILE A 24 -2.54 -8.60 4.76
CA ILE A 24 -1.76 -8.89 5.95
C ILE A 24 -0.68 -9.89 5.57
N GLY A 25 0.55 -9.63 5.97
CA GLY A 25 1.67 -10.51 5.67
C GLY A 25 2.89 -10.29 6.56
N SER A 26 3.90 -11.14 6.37
CA SER A 26 5.18 -11.07 7.06
C SER A 26 6.33 -10.88 6.07
N PRO A 27 7.27 -9.96 6.31
CA PRO A 27 8.44 -9.79 5.45
C PRO A 27 9.36 -11.00 5.57
N TYR A 28 9.82 -11.56 4.44
CA TYR A 28 10.86 -12.60 4.42
C TYR A 28 12.14 -12.16 3.70
N SER A 29 12.08 -11.10 2.88
CA SER A 29 13.25 -10.57 2.19
C SER A 29 13.11 -9.07 1.95
N VAL A 30 14.19 -8.36 2.22
CA VAL A 30 14.35 -6.93 1.91
C VAL A 30 15.69 -6.74 1.23
N SER A 31 15.66 -6.14 0.05
CA SER A 31 16.88 -5.79 -0.69
C SER A 31 16.81 -4.35 -1.16
N GLN A 32 17.87 -3.59 -0.89
CA GLN A 32 18.04 -2.27 -1.47
C GLN A 32 18.08 -2.39 -3.00
N SER A 33 17.36 -1.50 -3.69
CA SER A 33 17.33 -1.40 -5.14
C SER A 33 17.86 -0.03 -5.56
N ASP A 34 19.05 -0.03 -6.13
CA ASP A 34 19.68 1.19 -6.64
C ASP A 34 18.95 1.73 -7.87
N GLY A 35 18.83 3.06 -7.96
CA GLY A 35 18.17 3.74 -9.09
C GLY A 35 16.67 3.46 -9.23
N LEU A 36 16.03 2.86 -8.21
CA LEU A 36 14.61 2.51 -8.26
C LEU A 36 13.72 3.73 -8.48
N CYS A 37 14.03 4.84 -7.80
CA CYS A 37 13.28 6.08 -7.97
C CYS A 37 13.31 6.57 -9.43
N GLU A 38 14.51 6.72 -10.01
CA GLU A 38 14.70 7.23 -11.38
C GLU A 38 14.02 6.33 -12.43
N ARG A 39 14.02 5.01 -12.17
CA ARG A 39 13.34 4.02 -13.03
C ARG A 39 11.82 4.12 -12.99
N LEU A 40 11.25 4.53 -11.85
CA LEU A 40 9.81 4.50 -11.62
C LEU A 40 9.14 5.86 -11.78
N PHE A 41 9.85 6.94 -11.49
CA PHE A 41 9.34 8.30 -11.49
C PHE A 41 10.19 9.16 -12.42
N SER A 42 9.89 9.07 -13.72
CA SER A 42 10.67 9.72 -14.79
C SER A 42 10.14 11.11 -15.20
N LYS A 43 9.09 11.63 -14.54
CA LYS A 43 8.47 12.92 -14.86
C LYS A 43 8.47 13.82 -13.63
N GLN A 44 8.93 15.07 -13.81
CA GLN A 44 8.77 16.15 -12.83
C GLN A 44 7.29 16.27 -12.46
N GLY A 45 6.96 15.94 -11.21
CA GLY A 45 5.59 15.89 -10.68
C GLY A 45 5.35 14.81 -9.63
N ASP A 46 6.10 13.69 -9.70
CA ASP A 46 6.00 12.56 -8.75
C ASP A 46 7.09 12.57 -7.65
N GLU A 47 7.83 13.67 -7.52
CA GLU A 47 9.06 13.80 -6.71
C GLU A 47 8.86 13.68 -5.18
N ILE A 48 7.63 13.50 -4.69
CA ILE A 48 7.31 13.47 -3.25
C ILE A 48 7.52 12.08 -2.62
N ILE A 49 7.60 11.00 -3.42
CA ILE A 49 7.71 9.62 -2.89
C ILE A 49 9.18 9.16 -2.77
N CYS A 50 10.11 9.84 -3.45
CA CYS A 50 11.49 9.40 -3.52
C CYS A 50 12.33 9.86 -2.32
N THR A 51 12.29 9.01 -1.31
CA THR A 51 12.94 9.13 -0.02
C THR A 51 14.41 9.56 -0.05
N SER A 52 15.17 8.75 -0.77
CA SER A 52 16.62 8.76 -1.05
C SER A 52 17.07 7.34 -1.36
N VAL A 53 16.51 6.31 -0.69
CA VAL A 53 16.84 4.89 -0.90
C VAL A 53 15.57 4.09 -1.24
N GLY A 54 15.64 3.24 -2.28
CA GLY A 54 14.57 2.34 -2.69
C GLY A 54 14.81 0.91 -2.24
N PHE A 55 13.73 0.17 -1.92
CA PHE A 55 13.78 -1.21 -1.46
C PHE A 55 12.80 -2.07 -2.24
N GLU A 56 13.24 -3.27 -2.63
CA GLU A 56 12.36 -4.38 -2.99
C GLU A 56 12.02 -5.16 -1.72
N LEU A 57 10.72 -5.31 -1.48
CA LEU A 57 10.14 -5.95 -0.31
C LEU A 57 9.40 -7.22 -0.77
N LYS A 58 9.69 -8.34 -0.13
CA LYS A 58 9.00 -9.61 -0.38
C LYS A 58 8.34 -10.11 0.90
N TYR A 59 7.05 -10.39 0.79
CA TYR A 59 6.19 -10.77 1.90
C TYR A 59 5.51 -12.09 1.61
N ASP A 60 5.35 -12.90 2.66
CA ASP A 60 4.38 -13.98 2.68
C ASP A 60 3.00 -13.36 2.98
N VAL A 61 2.02 -13.67 2.13
CA VAL A 61 0.66 -13.17 2.26
C VAL A 61 -0.15 -14.17 3.10
N ILE A 62 -0.68 -13.66 4.21
CA ILE A 62 -1.54 -14.42 5.12
C ILE A 62 -2.99 -14.25 4.71
N GLU A 63 -3.39 -13.01 4.44
CA GLU A 63 -4.78 -12.68 4.13
C GLU A 63 -4.87 -11.45 3.23
N TRP A 64 -5.68 -11.53 2.17
CA TRP A 64 -6.04 -10.39 1.35
C TRP A 64 -7.24 -9.66 1.95
N ILE A 65 -7.06 -8.38 2.24
CA ILE A 65 -8.10 -7.52 2.83
C ILE A 65 -8.84 -6.74 1.74
N PHE A 66 -8.14 -6.35 0.68
CA PHE A 66 -8.71 -5.57 -0.42
C PHE A 66 -8.05 -5.89 -1.76
N ASN A 67 -8.88 -6.05 -2.81
CA ASN A 67 -8.48 -6.42 -4.17
C ASN A 67 -7.56 -7.66 -4.22
N PRO A 68 -8.05 -8.85 -3.86
CA PRO A 68 -7.22 -10.04 -3.71
C PRO A 68 -6.44 -10.41 -4.99
N GLN A 69 -5.22 -10.90 -4.82
CA GLN A 69 -4.41 -11.48 -5.88
C GLN A 69 -4.21 -12.99 -5.66
N LYS A 70 -3.72 -13.68 -6.68
CA LYS A 70 -3.37 -15.10 -6.57
C LYS A 70 -1.94 -15.24 -6.04
N GLY A 71 -1.75 -16.21 -5.14
CA GLY A 71 -0.45 -16.58 -4.60
C GLY A 71 -0.29 -16.14 -3.15
N ASP A 72 0.66 -16.78 -2.49
CA ASP A 72 0.97 -16.61 -1.07
C ASP A 72 2.23 -15.76 -0.87
N GLU A 73 2.79 -15.22 -1.94
CA GLU A 73 3.95 -14.34 -1.93
C GLU A 73 3.61 -13.04 -2.68
N PHE A 74 4.13 -11.92 -2.19
CA PHE A 74 3.91 -10.63 -2.84
C PHE A 74 5.17 -9.77 -2.83
N ILE A 75 5.45 -9.16 -3.99
CA ILE A 75 6.62 -8.30 -4.20
C ILE A 75 6.14 -6.89 -4.50
N PHE A 76 6.70 -5.93 -3.75
CA PHE A 76 6.41 -4.51 -3.93
C PHE A 76 7.62 -3.67 -3.55
N TYR A 77 7.51 -2.36 -3.81
CA TYR A 77 8.63 -1.43 -3.71
C TYR A 77 8.35 -0.32 -2.71
N GLY A 78 9.24 -0.13 -1.74
CA GLY A 78 9.18 0.93 -0.74
C GLY A 78 10.31 1.95 -0.89
N PHE A 79 10.13 3.14 -0.30
CA PHE A 79 11.13 4.20 -0.27
C PHE A 79 11.38 4.66 1.16
N TYR A 80 12.62 5.08 1.43
CA TYR A 80 13.02 5.52 2.74
C TYR A 80 14.07 6.64 2.72
N HIS A 81 14.07 7.45 3.79
CA HIS A 81 14.88 8.68 3.91
C HIS A 81 16.33 8.44 4.35
N TYR A 82 16.70 7.22 4.75
CA TYR A 82 18.04 6.96 5.28
C TYR A 82 18.57 5.57 4.89
N THR A 83 19.88 5.39 5.03
CA THR A 83 20.58 4.13 4.83
C THR A 83 20.34 3.18 6.01
N GLY A 84 19.82 1.99 5.76
CA GLY A 84 19.48 1.01 6.78
C GLY A 84 18.17 0.30 6.44
N LEU A 85 17.81 -0.72 7.20
CA LEU A 85 16.52 -1.38 7.02
C LEU A 85 15.41 -0.51 7.64
N PRO A 86 14.32 -0.20 6.91
CA PRO A 86 13.19 0.52 7.47
C PRO A 86 12.58 -0.21 8.66
N SER A 87 12.14 0.51 9.69
CA SER A 87 11.59 -0.10 10.91
C SER A 87 10.40 -1.03 10.62
N TYR A 88 9.61 -0.73 9.59
CA TYR A 88 8.47 -1.55 9.17
C TYR A 88 8.85 -2.94 8.64
N THR A 89 10.13 -3.17 8.37
CA THR A 89 10.64 -4.49 7.97
C THR A 89 10.88 -5.42 9.15
N ALA A 90 10.82 -4.91 10.38
CA ALA A 90 10.96 -5.69 11.60
C ALA A 90 9.60 -6.13 12.19
N TYR A 91 8.48 -5.74 11.58
CA TYR A 91 7.16 -6.14 12.05
C TYR A 91 6.92 -7.63 11.74
N PRO A 92 6.58 -8.46 12.75
CA PRO A 92 6.28 -9.88 12.52
C PRO A 92 5.13 -10.06 11.54
N TYR A 93 4.06 -9.29 11.74
CA TYR A 93 2.92 -9.18 10.83
C TYR A 93 2.60 -7.71 10.60
N ALA A 94 2.26 -7.38 9.36
CA ALA A 94 1.92 -6.03 8.99
C ALA A 94 0.73 -5.99 8.05
N LEU A 95 -0.12 -4.97 8.22
CA LEU A 95 -1.05 -4.52 7.20
C LEU A 95 -0.26 -3.73 6.16
N VAL A 96 -0.24 -4.21 4.94
CA VAL A 96 0.45 -3.59 3.81
C VAL A 96 -0.60 -3.07 2.83
N VAL A 97 -0.48 -1.77 2.48
CA VAL A 97 -1.26 -1.13 1.42
C VAL A 97 -0.32 -0.73 0.31
N VAL A 98 -0.58 -1.22 -0.89
CA VAL A 98 0.18 -0.88 -2.09
C VAL A 98 -0.72 -0.27 -3.15
N GLU A 99 -0.11 0.53 -4.01
CA GLU A 99 -0.71 1.07 -5.21
C GLU A 99 -0.03 0.47 -6.42
N LYS A 100 -0.82 0.02 -7.40
CA LYS A 100 -0.29 -0.43 -8.68
C LYS A 100 -0.10 0.77 -9.61
N ARG A 101 1.15 1.01 -9.98
CA ARG A 101 1.54 2.02 -10.97
C ARG A 101 2.14 1.30 -12.17
N ASN A 102 1.47 1.39 -13.32
CA ASN A 102 1.83 0.60 -14.51
C ASN A 102 1.85 -0.92 -14.21
N SER A 103 3.02 -1.54 -14.25
CA SER A 103 3.24 -2.98 -13.99
C SER A 103 3.92 -3.27 -12.65
N ILE A 104 4.05 -2.28 -11.76
CA ILE A 104 4.71 -2.44 -10.46
C ILE A 104 3.79 -2.05 -9.30
N PHE A 105 4.08 -2.59 -8.12
CA PHE A 105 3.40 -2.24 -6.87
C PHE A 105 4.31 -1.38 -6.01
N VAL A 106 3.81 -0.22 -5.60
CA VAL A 106 4.51 0.74 -4.75
C VAL A 106 3.83 0.80 -3.39
N MET A 107 4.63 0.72 -2.33
CA MET A 107 4.18 0.89 -0.96
C MET A 107 3.52 2.26 -0.78
N GLN A 108 2.27 2.26 -0.34
CA GLN A 108 1.60 3.45 0.18
C GLN A 108 1.74 3.52 1.69
N GLN A 109 1.50 2.39 2.36
CA GLN A 109 1.49 2.32 3.81
C GLN A 109 1.82 0.93 4.31
N ILE A 110 2.51 0.87 5.46
CA ILE A 110 2.69 -0.34 6.24
C ILE A 110 2.41 0.00 7.70
N LYS A 111 1.52 -0.77 8.34
CA LYS A 111 1.25 -0.68 9.77
C LYS A 111 1.50 -2.02 10.44
N PRO A 112 2.10 -2.06 11.63
CA PRO A 112 2.18 -3.29 12.40
C PRO A 112 0.77 -3.76 12.75
N ILE A 113 0.56 -5.06 12.71
CA ILE A 113 -0.61 -5.68 13.35
C ILE A 113 -0.38 -5.66 14.86
N LEU A 114 -1.39 -5.23 15.62
CA LEU A 114 -1.32 -5.19 17.06
C LEU A 114 -1.35 -6.61 17.63
N ASP A 115 -0.40 -6.92 18.51
CA ASP A 115 -0.51 -8.10 19.36
C ASP A 115 -1.68 -7.88 20.34
N ASN A 116 -2.69 -8.73 20.23
CA ASN A 116 -3.90 -8.65 21.03
C ASN A 116 -4.58 -10.03 21.11
N ASP A 117 -5.39 -10.23 22.16
CA ASP A 117 -6.12 -11.48 22.39
C ASP A 117 -7.41 -11.62 21.53
N SER A 118 -7.61 -10.77 20.52
CA SER A 118 -8.78 -10.81 19.63
C SER A 118 -8.60 -11.85 18.52
N GLU A 119 -9.72 -12.39 18.05
CA GLU A 119 -9.74 -13.19 16.81
C GLU A 119 -9.57 -12.33 15.55
N ASP A 120 -9.89 -11.03 15.66
CA ASP A 120 -9.81 -10.08 14.55
C ASP A 120 -8.44 -9.38 14.49
N TRP A 121 -7.94 -9.18 13.28
CA TRP A 121 -6.75 -8.35 13.05
C TRP A 121 -7.01 -6.87 13.36
N MET A 122 -6.14 -6.28 14.18
CA MET A 122 -6.24 -4.88 14.61
C MET A 122 -4.98 -4.10 14.22
N VAL A 123 -5.16 -2.82 13.93
CA VAL A 123 -4.07 -1.85 13.75
C VAL A 123 -4.30 -0.64 14.64
N CYS A 124 -3.22 0.09 14.93
CA CYS A 124 -3.35 1.42 15.50
C CYS A 124 -3.64 2.44 14.40
N SER A 125 -4.77 3.15 14.47
CA SER A 125 -5.17 4.07 13.40
C SER A 125 -4.23 5.28 13.28
N THR A 126 -3.83 5.88 14.40
CA THR A 126 -3.05 7.14 14.45
C THR A 126 -1.55 6.96 14.48
N ASP A 127 -1.06 5.87 15.06
CA ASP A 127 0.36 5.70 15.39
C ASP A 127 0.96 4.43 14.77
N THR A 128 2.26 4.20 15.03
CA THR A 128 3.00 2.98 14.65
C THR A 128 3.22 2.05 15.84
N ALA A 129 2.26 2.02 16.77
CA ALA A 129 2.28 1.13 17.94
C ALA A 129 2.14 -0.34 17.51
N MET A 130 2.96 -1.22 18.10
CA MET A 130 2.91 -2.67 17.88
C MET A 130 2.11 -3.41 18.96
N ASP A 131 1.91 -2.77 20.12
CA ASP A 131 1.16 -3.29 21.25
C ASP A 131 -0.14 -2.48 21.43
N SER A 132 -1.25 -3.17 21.72
CA SER A 132 -2.54 -2.54 21.97
C SER A 132 -2.52 -1.53 23.12
N SER A 133 -1.69 -1.76 24.15
CA SER A 133 -1.53 -0.86 25.30
C SER A 133 -0.84 0.46 24.95
N GLU A 134 -0.08 0.50 23.86
CA GLU A 134 0.57 1.69 23.31
C GLU A 134 -0.29 2.39 22.26
N CYS A 135 -1.42 1.80 21.89
CA CYS A 135 -2.28 2.32 20.85
C CYS A 135 -3.41 3.20 21.42
N ALA A 136 -3.40 4.49 21.06
CA ALA A 136 -4.45 5.42 21.47
C ALA A 136 -5.82 5.10 20.84
N LEU A 137 -5.84 4.60 19.60
CA LEU A 137 -7.04 4.36 18.82
C LEU A 137 -6.92 3.05 18.00
N PRO A 138 -7.10 1.88 18.64
CA PRO A 138 -7.09 0.60 17.94
C PRO A 138 -8.34 0.47 17.08
N MET A 139 -8.20 -0.12 15.89
CA MET A 139 -9.28 -0.29 14.93
C MET A 139 -9.14 -1.61 14.17
N PRO A 140 -10.24 -2.30 13.83
CA PRO A 140 -10.20 -3.47 12.96
C PRO A 140 -9.59 -3.14 11.60
N VAL A 141 -8.77 -4.04 11.07
CA VAL A 141 -8.10 -3.86 9.76
C VAL A 141 -9.10 -3.53 8.65
N ASN A 142 -10.27 -4.19 8.63
CA ASN A 142 -11.30 -3.95 7.61
C ASN A 142 -11.85 -2.51 7.65
N GLU A 143 -12.07 -1.96 8.84
CA GLU A 143 -12.55 -0.58 8.99
C GLU A 143 -11.45 0.42 8.60
N TYR A 144 -10.21 0.15 9.02
CA TYR A 144 -9.05 0.96 8.66
C TYR A 144 -8.84 1.01 7.14
N ILE A 145 -8.94 -0.12 6.44
CA ILE A 145 -8.78 -0.13 4.99
C ILE A 145 -9.86 0.68 4.28
N GLN A 146 -11.10 0.68 4.78
CA GLN A 146 -12.15 1.52 4.21
C GLN A 146 -11.82 3.02 4.32
N SER A 147 -11.15 3.49 5.37
CA SER A 147 -10.72 4.88 5.44
C SER A 147 -9.60 5.18 4.44
N VAL A 148 -8.61 4.28 4.30
CA VAL A 148 -7.44 4.49 3.41
C VAL A 148 -7.79 4.39 1.92
N VAL A 149 -8.70 3.49 1.52
CA VAL A 149 -9.03 3.32 0.10
C VAL A 149 -10.02 4.38 -0.41
N ASN A 150 -10.85 4.94 0.47
CA ASN A 150 -11.88 5.93 0.12
C ASN A 150 -11.42 7.39 0.25
N GLU A 151 -10.19 7.66 0.70
CA GLU A 151 -9.57 8.98 0.56
C GLU A 151 -9.39 9.30 -0.94
N ILE A 152 -10.21 10.25 -1.44
CA ILE A 152 -10.24 10.80 -2.80
C ILE A 152 -9.33 12.04 -2.88
#